data_AF-A0A0D8Y6J5-F1
#
_entry.id   AF-A0A0D8Y6J5-F1
#
_cell.length_a   1.000
_cell.length_b   1.000
_cell.length_c   1.000
_cell.angle_alpha   90.00
_cell.angle_beta   90.00
_cell.angle_gamma   90.00
#
_symmetry.space_group_name_H-M   'P 1'
#
loop_
_entity.id
_entity.type
_entity.pdbx_description
1 polymer ?
#
loop_
_entity_poly.entity_id
_entity_poly.type
_entity_poly.pdbx_seq_one_letter_code
_entity_poly.pdbx_strand_id
1 'polypeptide(L)'
;MWEPSFVENVLYLADSYKKHGGHLPLRIKAIPEGCVVPTKNVLFTIENTDPAVPWLTNWFETLLVQTWYPMTVCTISRGYKQQIARYLHATSDSLDSLPFKLHDFGYRGSTSVEACD
;
A
#
# COMPACT_ATOMS: atom_id res chain seq x y z
N MET A 1 -11.97 22.14 27.02
CA MET A 1 -11.43 21.69 25.72
C MET A 1 -12.58 20.97 25.03
N TRP A 2 -13.30 21.67 24.15
CA TRP A 2 -14.47 21.12 23.46
C TRP A 2 -13.96 20.59 22.11
N GLU A 3 -14.24 19.33 21.81
CA GLU A 3 -13.90 18.72 20.52
C GLU A 3 -14.84 19.29 19.45
N PRO A 4 -14.35 19.69 18.26
CA PRO A 4 -15.22 20.21 17.22
C PRO A 4 -16.28 19.18 16.82
N SER A 5 -17.49 19.64 16.56
CA SER A 5 -18.56 18.84 16.00
C SER A 5 -18.18 18.28 14.61
N PHE A 6 -18.89 17.25 14.16
CA PHE A 6 -18.70 16.71 12.80
C PHE A 6 -18.82 17.81 11.73
N VAL A 7 -19.82 18.67 11.85
CA VAL A 7 -20.06 19.77 10.90
C VAL A 7 -18.89 20.76 10.88
N GLU A 8 -18.35 21.14 12.04
CA GLU A 8 -17.18 22.02 12.12
C GLU A 8 -15.94 21.39 11.47
N ASN A 9 -15.71 20.09 11.67
CA ASN A 9 -14.60 19.39 11.02
C ASN A 9 -14.73 19.37 9.49
N VAL A 10 -15.94 19.21 8.96
CA VAL A 10 -16.18 19.28 7.51
C VAL A 10 -15.89 20.68 6.97
N LEU A 11 -16.28 21.73 7.70
CA LEU A 11 -15.97 23.11 7.30
C LEU A 11 -14.46 23.39 7.32
N TYR A 12 -13.75 22.95 8.37
CA TYR A 12 -12.29 23.07 8.44
C TYR A 12 -11.60 22.35 7.29
N LEU A 13 -12.08 21.16 6.91
CA LEU A 13 -11.57 20.45 5.75
C LEU A 13 -11.83 21.21 4.44
N ALA A 14 -13.04 21.75 4.25
CA ALA A 14 -13.38 22.51 3.05
C ALA A 14 -12.52 23.77 2.90
N ASP A 15 -12.26 24.48 4.01
CA ASP A 15 -11.40 25.66 4.02
C ASP A 15 -9.93 25.30 3.78
N SER A 16 -9.45 24.23 4.42
CA SER A 16 -8.10 23.71 4.18
C SER A 16 -7.92 23.28 2.72
N TYR A 17 -8.90 22.59 2.13
CA TYR A 17 -8.88 22.16 0.73
C TYR A 17 -8.77 23.35 -0.23
N LYS A 18 -9.54 24.43 0.00
CA LYS A 18 -9.43 25.67 -0.79
C LYS A 18 -8.07 26.34 -0.61
N LYS A 19 -7.59 26.45 0.64
CA LYS A 19 -6.28 27.04 0.99
C LYS A 19 -5.12 26.33 0.28
N HIS A 20 -5.20 25.00 0.14
CA HIS A 20 -4.18 24.17 -0.52
C HIS A 20 -4.48 23.91 -2.00
N GLY A 21 -5.35 24.70 -2.64
CA GLY A 21 -5.58 24.63 -4.10
C GLY A 21 -6.24 23.33 -4.58
N GLY A 22 -7.01 22.66 -3.73
CA GLY A 22 -7.64 21.38 -4.03
C GLY A 22 -6.79 20.16 -3.70
N HIS A 23 -5.72 20.35 -2.92
CA HIS A 23 -4.91 19.25 -2.41
C HIS A 23 -5.19 18.98 -0.93
N LEU A 24 -5.14 17.70 -0.55
CA LEU A 24 -5.20 17.34 0.85
C LEU A 24 -3.88 17.73 1.54
N PRO A 25 -3.93 18.29 2.75
CA PRO A 25 -2.75 18.71 3.49
C PRO A 25 -2.02 17.52 4.14
N LEU A 26 -1.72 16.48 3.37
CA LEU A 26 -1.04 15.28 3.84
C LEU A 26 0.30 15.12 3.12
N ARG A 27 1.32 14.73 3.87
CA ARG A 27 2.60 14.32 3.30
C ARG A 27 2.87 12.86 3.62
N ILE A 28 3.09 12.07 2.58
CA ILE A 28 3.47 10.67 2.68
C ILE A 28 4.95 10.55 2.31
N LYS A 29 5.72 9.84 3.15
CA LYS A 29 7.10 9.44 2.84
C LYS A 29 7.12 7.92 2.84
N ALA A 30 7.62 7.32 1.78
CA ALA A 30 7.66 5.86 1.63
C ALA A 30 9.05 5.43 1.14
N ILE A 31 9.39 4.18 1.45
CA ILE A 31 10.50 3.49 0.76
C ILE A 31 10.17 3.37 -0.74
N PRO A 32 11.18 3.24 -1.62
CA PRO A 32 10.93 2.93 -3.03
C PRO A 32 10.18 1.61 -3.19
N GLU A 33 9.14 1.61 -4.03
CA GLU A 33 8.37 0.40 -4.34
C GLU A 33 9.27 -0.70 -4.92
N GLY A 34 8.91 -1.96 -4.64
CA GLY A 34 9.70 -3.14 -5.03
C GLY A 34 10.92 -3.42 -4.14
N CYS A 35 11.24 -2.56 -3.17
CA CYS A 35 12.26 -2.86 -2.17
C CYS A 35 11.87 -4.04 -1.28
N VAL A 36 12.83 -4.96 -1.06
CA VAL A 36 12.67 -6.06 -0.11
C VAL A 36 13.13 -5.56 1.26
N VAL A 37 12.20 -5.39 2.18
CA VAL A 37 12.47 -4.87 3.51
C VAL A 37 12.18 -5.93 4.59
N PRO A 38 13.07 -6.15 5.57
CA PRO A 38 12.81 -7.06 6.68
C PRO A 38 11.63 -6.60 7.53
N THR A 39 10.98 -7.55 8.22
CA THR A 39 9.86 -7.23 9.12
C THR A 39 10.28 -6.28 10.23
N LYS A 40 9.31 -5.55 10.79
CA LYS A 40 9.50 -4.55 11.86
C LYS A 40 10.30 -3.30 11.45
N ASN A 41 10.32 -2.98 10.14
CA ASN A 41 10.80 -1.69 9.63
C ASN A 41 9.62 -0.85 9.13
N VAL A 42 9.77 0.46 9.18
CA VAL A 42 8.78 1.40 8.64
C VAL A 42 8.82 1.36 7.12
N LEU A 43 7.66 1.16 6.49
CA LEU A 43 7.51 1.15 5.02
C LEU A 43 7.09 2.54 4.50
N PHE A 44 6.16 3.19 5.20
CA PHE A 44 5.77 4.56 4.92
C PHE A 44 5.31 5.27 6.20
N THR A 45 5.36 6.60 6.18
CA THR A 45 4.83 7.49 7.21
C THR A 45 3.90 8.51 6.58
N ILE A 46 2.86 8.91 7.32
CA ILE A 46 1.94 9.99 6.94
C ILE A 46 1.97 11.08 8.01
N GLU A 47 2.09 12.33 7.59
CA GLU A 47 2.03 13.51 8.46
C GLU A 47 1.05 14.55 7.93
N ASN A 48 0.33 15.21 8.83
CA ASN A 48 -0.52 16.34 8.48
C ASN A 48 0.34 17.61 8.32
N THR A 49 0.02 18.42 7.33
CA THR A 49 0.70 19.69 7.03
C THR A 49 -0.14 20.93 7.36
N ASP A 50 -1.38 20.75 7.84
CA ASP A 50 -2.29 21.80 8.28
C ASP A 50 -2.87 21.53 9.70
N PRO A 51 -2.52 22.34 10.71
CA PRO A 51 -2.98 22.13 12.08
C PRO A 51 -4.49 22.33 12.26
N ALA A 52 -5.23 22.85 11.27
CA ALA A 52 -6.69 23.00 11.32
C ALA A 52 -7.45 21.67 11.21
N VAL A 53 -6.82 20.62 10.66
CA VAL A 53 -7.46 19.32 10.41
C VAL A 53 -6.63 18.13 10.92
N PRO A 54 -6.18 18.12 12.19
CA PRO A 54 -5.24 17.12 12.70
C PRO A 54 -5.78 15.69 12.65
N TRP A 55 -7.11 15.53 12.70
CA TRP A 55 -7.81 14.25 12.62
C TRP A 55 -7.68 13.55 11.24
N LEU A 56 -7.34 14.29 10.19
CA LEU A 56 -7.33 13.79 8.82
C LEU A 56 -6.33 12.64 8.61
N THR A 57 -5.21 12.64 9.34
CA THR A 57 -4.18 11.61 9.26
C THR A 57 -4.74 10.22 9.54
N ASN A 58 -5.48 10.08 10.65
CA ASN A 58 -6.04 8.80 11.08
C ASN A 58 -7.27 8.42 10.24
N TRP A 59 -7.98 9.42 9.70
CA TRP A 59 -9.09 9.15 8.77
C TRP A 59 -8.61 8.39 7.52
N PHE A 60 -7.42 8.71 7.02
CA PHE A 60 -6.80 8.02 5.87
C PHE A 60 -6.18 6.65 6.22
N GLU A 61 -6.08 6.28 7.49
CA GLU A 61 -5.50 5.01 7.92
C GLU A 61 -6.18 3.82 7.24
N THR A 62 -7.52 3.78 7.26
CA THR A 62 -8.28 2.67 6.68
C THR A 62 -7.99 2.46 5.20
N LEU A 63 -7.83 3.54 4.43
CA LEU A 63 -7.51 3.47 3.01
C LEU A 63 -6.05 3.01 2.80
N LEU A 64 -5.10 3.63 3.50
CA LEU A 64 -3.69 3.34 3.33
C LEU A 64 -3.31 1.94 3.81
N VAL A 65 -3.98 1.42 4.84
CA VAL A 65 -3.72 0.06 5.35
C VAL A 65 -4.06 -0.99 4.29
N GLN A 66 -4.98 -0.74 3.35
CA GLN A 66 -5.29 -1.67 2.26
C GLN A 66 -4.09 -2.06 1.39
N THR A 67 -3.00 -1.27 1.42
CA THR A 67 -1.70 -1.64 0.84
C THR A 67 -1.14 -2.97 1.36
N TRP A 68 -1.63 -3.49 2.49
CA TRP A 68 -1.32 -4.84 2.96
C TRP A 68 -1.56 -5.90 1.88
N TYR A 69 -2.60 -5.76 1.06
CA TYR A 69 -2.99 -6.73 0.04
C TYR A 69 -1.93 -6.89 -1.05
N PRO A 70 -1.57 -5.84 -1.83
CA PRO A 70 -0.53 -5.97 -2.86
C PRO A 70 0.84 -6.32 -2.26
N MET A 71 1.20 -5.78 -1.09
CA MET A 71 2.47 -6.13 -0.43
C MET A 71 2.55 -7.63 -0.09
N THR A 72 1.45 -8.20 0.40
CA THR A 72 1.38 -9.62 0.76
C THR A 72 1.45 -10.50 -0.48
N VAL A 73 0.69 -10.18 -1.52
CA VAL A 73 0.71 -10.90 -2.81
C VAL A 73 2.12 -10.88 -3.40
N CYS A 74 2.77 -9.72 -3.52
CA CYS A 74 4.13 -9.61 -4.03
C CYS A 74 5.15 -10.39 -3.19
N THR A 75 5.05 -10.32 -1.86
CA THR A 75 5.96 -11.01 -0.94
C THR A 75 5.85 -12.53 -1.06
N ILE A 76 4.62 -13.06 -1.09
CA ILE A 76 4.35 -14.49 -1.25
C ILE A 76 4.79 -14.97 -2.63
N SER A 77 4.42 -14.26 -3.70
CA SER A 77 4.82 -14.59 -5.08
C SER A 77 6.34 -14.61 -5.26
N ARG A 78 7.06 -13.66 -4.64
CA ARG A 78 8.52 -13.68 -4.58
C ARG A 78 9.04 -14.91 -3.83
N GLY A 79 8.41 -15.29 -2.72
CA GLY A 79 8.73 -16.51 -1.98
C GLY A 79 8.60 -17.77 -2.84
N TYR A 80 7.49 -17.90 -3.58
CA TYR A 80 7.32 -19.01 -4.54
C TYR A 80 8.37 -18.98 -5.65
N LYS A 81 8.65 -17.81 -6.23
CA LYS A 81 9.69 -17.67 -7.27
C LYS A 81 11.06 -18.11 -6.75
N GLN A 82 11.40 -17.80 -5.51
CA GLN A 82 12.65 -18.27 -4.88
C GLN A 82 12.68 -19.79 -4.67
N GLN A 83 11.57 -20.39 -4.24
CA GLN A 83 11.48 -21.85 -4.10
C GLN A 83 11.63 -22.54 -5.47
N ILE A 84 10.91 -22.07 -6.49
CA ILE A 84 11.02 -22.60 -7.86
C ILE A 84 12.46 -22.47 -8.36
N ALA A 85 13.09 -21.30 -8.19
CA ALA A 85 14.47 -21.07 -8.61
C ALA A 85 15.45 -22.04 -7.93
N ARG A 86 15.26 -22.32 -6.63
CA ARG A 86 16.07 -23.27 -5.87
C ARG A 86 16.00 -24.68 -6.47
N TYR A 87 14.80 -25.18 -6.75
CA TYR A 87 14.65 -26.52 -7.33
C TYR A 87 15.12 -26.58 -8.77
N LEU A 88 14.84 -25.55 -9.57
CA LEU A 88 15.28 -25.47 -10.96
C LEU A 88 16.81 -25.47 -11.05
N HIS A 89 17.49 -24.72 -10.19
CA HIS A 89 18.96 -24.76 -10.08
C HIS A 89 19.51 -26.14 -9.68
N ALA A 90 18.76 -26.92 -8.90
CA ALA A 90 19.20 -28.24 -8.45
C ALA A 90 18.94 -29.36 -9.48
N THR A 91 17.95 -29.18 -10.37
CA THR A 91 17.46 -30.26 -11.23
C THR A 91 17.42 -29.92 -12.73
N SER A 92 17.90 -28.73 -13.13
CA SER A 92 17.91 -28.27 -14.52
C SER A 92 19.20 -27.52 -14.85
N ASP A 93 19.56 -27.51 -16.13
CA ASP A 93 20.77 -26.86 -16.64
C ASP A 93 20.63 -25.33 -16.77
N SER A 94 19.40 -24.77 -16.70
CA SER A 94 19.16 -23.34 -16.88
C SER A 94 17.98 -22.80 -16.06
N LEU A 95 18.05 -21.51 -15.72
CA LEU A 95 17.00 -20.74 -15.07
C LEU A 95 16.13 -19.92 -16.05
N ASP A 96 16.38 -19.99 -17.36
CA ASP A 96 15.72 -19.13 -18.37
C ASP A 96 14.20 -19.25 -18.36
N SER A 97 13.68 -20.41 -17.96
CA SER A 97 12.24 -20.64 -17.89
C SER A 97 11.57 -20.06 -16.63
N LEU A 98 12.34 -19.66 -15.61
CA LEU A 98 11.84 -19.19 -14.30
C LEU A 98 10.80 -18.07 -14.39
N PRO A 99 10.91 -17.04 -15.25
CA PRO A 99 9.92 -15.97 -15.34
C PRO A 99 8.49 -16.45 -15.66
N PHE A 100 8.35 -17.64 -16.26
CA PHE A 100 7.07 -18.20 -16.68
C PHE A 100 6.59 -19.40 -15.83
N LYS A 101 7.27 -19.73 -14.72
CA LYS A 101 6.92 -20.92 -13.91
C LYS A 101 5.85 -20.70 -12.84
N LEU A 102 5.38 -19.47 -12.66
CA LEU A 102 4.31 -19.12 -11.72
C LEU A 102 3.21 -18.39 -12.49
N HIS A 103 2.17 -19.12 -12.89
CA HIS A 103 1.03 -18.56 -13.60
C HIS A 103 -0.05 -18.10 -12.63
N ASP A 104 -0.61 -16.92 -12.90
CA ASP A 104 -1.75 -16.40 -12.16
C ASP A 104 -3.06 -16.95 -12.73
N PHE A 105 -3.79 -17.73 -11.94
CA PHE A 105 -5.14 -18.21 -12.24
C PHE A 105 -6.16 -17.77 -11.17
N GLY A 106 -5.85 -16.72 -10.42
CA GLY A 106 -6.61 -16.22 -9.28
C GLY A 106 -7.91 -15.48 -9.64
N TYR A 107 -8.10 -15.09 -10.90
CA TYR A 107 -9.18 -14.18 -11.32
C TYR A 107 -10.57 -14.54 -10.78
N ARG A 108 -11.02 -15.78 -11.00
CA ARG A 108 -12.35 -16.25 -10.54
C ARG A 108 -12.47 -16.41 -9.03
N GLY A 109 -11.35 -16.39 -8.30
CA GLY A 109 -11.29 -16.46 -6.84
C GLY A 109 -11.08 -15.10 -6.18
N SER A 110 -10.93 -14.02 -6.95
CA SER A 110 -10.82 -12.67 -6.41
C SER A 110 -12.17 -12.18 -5.88
N THR A 111 -12.12 -11.27 -4.90
CA THR A 111 -13.31 -10.70 -4.24
C THR A 111 -13.96 -9.59 -5.07
N SER A 112 -13.24 -9.00 -6.01
CA SER A 112 -13.73 -7.98 -6.94
C SER A 112 -12.83 -7.91 -8.18
N VAL A 113 -13.28 -7.19 -9.20
CA VAL A 113 -12.46 -6.90 -10.39
C VAL A 113 -11.23 -6.08 -10.00
N GLU A 114 -11.41 -5.02 -9.20
CA GLU A 114 -10.32 -4.16 -8.70
C GLU A 114 -9.27 -4.93 -7.89
N ALA A 115 -9.67 -5.96 -7.12
CA ALA A 115 -8.72 -6.78 -6.38
C ALA A 115 -7.96 -7.78 -7.28
N CYS A 116 -8.43 -8.01 -8.50
CA CYS A 116 -7.79 -8.90 -9.46
C CYS A 116 -6.79 -8.19 -10.38
N ASP A 117 -7.02 -6.91 -10.66
CA ASP A 117 -6.16 -6.07 -11.50
C ASP A 117 -4.84 -5.70 -10.79
#